data_AF-A0A7H8I0P4-F1
#
_entry.id   AF-A0A7H8I0P4-F1
#
_cell.length_a   1.000
_cell.length_b   1.000
_cell.length_c   1.000
_cell.angle_alpha   90.00
_cell.angle_beta   90.00
_cell.angle_gamma   90.00
#
_symmetry.space_group_name_H-M   'P 1'
#
loop_
_entity.id
_entity.type
_entity.pdbx_description
1 polymer ?
#
loop_
_entity_poly.entity_id
_entity_poly.type
_entity_poly.pdbx_seq_one_letter_code
_entity_poly.pdbx_strand_id
1 'polypeptide(L)'
;MNDTAAGRARFRSFGEKIRRSSPLYSAIALAAADDEDMLGLVSEVPDDDGVATLLLAAVHYLARRSDSKLAAFYPTLGGTLEPGYRAWQAFRDFALDHRHQIGVLLRTKSVQTNEVRRAAVIRPALARIARRVRGPVSLVEVGCSAGLLLSLDRYSYRYRVAGGEEIRVGRPESGLRLDCDVYGSFPLDVAEGLSFVSRVGLDRNPLDCRDPEQLAWLEACVWADQPARLKRLREAIREHRPQDVVMLAGDAIGHLSTAISATADDSTVVVLTSWLFTYLVPDGQLAFRAALRNAAHGRELWWAGNETYESCLGHGYPQAGHLSYRASGRCVVAVAPVHEPGAGAEILGTADVHGASLHGFSGPSIRVSW
;
A
#
# COMPACT_ATOMS: atom_id res chain seq x y z
N MET A 1 -10.00 4.15 32.73
CA MET A 1 -10.98 5.18 32.33
C MET A 1 -10.54 6.00 31.12
N ASN A 2 -9.28 6.41 30.98
CA ASN A 2 -8.82 7.14 29.78
C ASN A 2 -8.73 6.27 28.49
N ASP A 3 -8.47 4.97 28.63
CA ASP A 3 -8.25 4.05 27.51
C ASP A 3 -9.53 3.77 26.69
N THR A 4 -10.63 3.43 27.36
CA THR A 4 -11.94 3.16 26.73
C THR A 4 -12.49 4.37 25.96
N ALA A 5 -12.32 5.59 26.48
CA ALA A 5 -12.78 6.80 25.81
C ALA A 5 -11.98 7.09 24.53
N ALA A 6 -10.66 6.84 24.56
CA ALA A 6 -9.80 6.97 23.40
C ALA A 6 -10.14 5.90 22.34
N GLY A 7 -10.32 4.64 22.75
CA GLY A 7 -10.79 3.56 21.87
C GLY A 7 -12.11 3.89 21.17
N ARG A 8 -13.10 4.38 21.92
CA ARG A 8 -14.39 4.83 21.36
C ARG A 8 -14.23 5.92 20.30
N ALA A 9 -13.43 6.95 20.59
CA ALA A 9 -13.19 8.03 19.63
C ALA A 9 -12.53 7.52 18.33
N ARG A 10 -11.58 6.58 18.43
CA ARG A 10 -10.94 5.99 17.26
C ARG A 10 -11.89 5.17 16.39
N PHE A 11 -12.69 4.29 16.99
CA PHE A 11 -13.66 3.50 16.22
C PHE A 11 -14.69 4.39 15.52
N ARG A 12 -15.15 5.46 16.19
CA ARG A 12 -16.02 6.47 15.54
C ARG A 12 -15.32 7.15 14.37
N SER A 13 -14.13 7.71 14.60
CA SER A 13 -13.36 8.40 13.56
C SER A 13 -13.05 7.49 12.37
N PHE A 14 -12.65 6.25 12.62
CA PHE A 14 -12.42 5.24 11.60
C PHE A 14 -13.70 4.96 10.81
N GLY A 15 -14.81 4.65 11.49
CA GLY A 15 -16.10 4.36 10.85
C GLY A 15 -16.62 5.51 9.99
N GLU A 16 -16.46 6.76 10.45
CA GLU A 16 -16.83 7.95 9.69
C GLU A 16 -15.98 8.12 8.43
N LYS A 17 -14.66 7.93 8.56
CA LYS A 17 -13.68 8.07 7.46
C LYS A 17 -13.93 7.08 6.33
N ILE A 18 -14.34 5.86 6.66
CA ILE A 18 -14.49 4.77 5.68
C ILE A 18 -15.91 4.61 5.12
N ARG A 19 -16.87 5.44 5.56
CA ARG A 19 -18.30 5.32 5.20
C ARG A 19 -18.56 5.17 3.70
N ARG A 20 -17.77 5.86 2.86
CA ARG A 20 -17.91 5.79 1.40
C ARG A 20 -17.21 4.58 0.79
N SER A 21 -16.09 4.14 1.37
CA SER A 21 -15.27 3.05 0.82
C SER A 21 -15.67 1.67 1.34
N SER A 22 -16.36 1.62 2.49
CA SER A 22 -16.94 0.42 3.07
C SER A 22 -18.11 0.76 3.99
N PRO A 23 -19.35 0.76 3.45
CA PRO A 23 -20.56 0.92 4.26
C PRO A 23 -20.70 -0.18 5.32
N LEU A 24 -20.24 -1.41 5.04
CA LEU A 24 -20.31 -2.53 5.97
C LEU A 24 -19.43 -2.31 7.20
N TYR A 25 -18.13 -2.08 7.01
CA TYR A 25 -17.22 -1.87 8.12
C TYR A 25 -17.42 -0.51 8.78
N SER A 26 -17.95 0.49 8.08
CA SER A 26 -18.40 1.74 8.70
C SER A 26 -19.51 1.47 9.73
N ALA A 27 -20.55 0.73 9.35
CA ALA A 27 -21.65 0.40 10.27
C ALA A 27 -21.17 -0.42 11.48
N ILE A 28 -20.29 -1.40 11.25
CA ILE A 28 -19.69 -2.21 12.32
C ILE A 28 -18.82 -1.36 13.24
N ALA A 29 -17.93 -0.52 12.72
CA ALA A 29 -17.02 0.28 13.53
C ALA A 29 -17.75 1.35 14.36
N LEU A 30 -18.78 2.00 13.79
CA LEU A 30 -19.59 2.97 14.51
C LEU A 30 -20.35 2.31 15.67
N ALA A 31 -20.90 1.11 15.46
CA ALA A 31 -21.58 0.37 16.52
C ALA A 31 -20.60 -0.17 17.58
N ALA A 32 -19.43 -0.68 17.16
CA ALA A 32 -18.38 -1.16 18.06
C ALA A 32 -17.82 -0.06 18.97
N ALA A 33 -17.82 1.20 18.52
CA ALA A 33 -17.44 2.32 19.36
C ALA A 33 -18.32 2.47 20.61
N ASP A 34 -19.56 1.99 20.54
CA ASP A 34 -20.53 2.08 21.63
C ASP A 34 -20.69 0.79 22.43
N ASP A 35 -19.85 -0.22 22.18
CA ASP A 35 -19.93 -1.54 22.81
C ASP A 35 -18.70 -1.83 23.69
N GLU A 36 -18.93 -1.95 25.00
CA GLU A 36 -17.85 -2.16 25.98
C GLU A 36 -17.14 -3.51 25.82
N ASP A 37 -17.85 -4.57 25.39
CA ASP A 37 -17.22 -5.87 25.18
C ASP A 37 -16.25 -5.81 23.99
N MET A 38 -16.64 -5.12 22.91
CA MET A 38 -15.77 -4.93 21.74
C MET A 38 -14.55 -4.04 22.03
N LEU A 39 -14.74 -2.96 22.79
CA LEU A 39 -13.63 -2.13 23.25
C LEU A 39 -12.70 -2.94 24.18
N GLY A 40 -13.27 -3.82 25.00
CA GLY A 40 -12.52 -4.77 25.82
C GLY A 40 -11.63 -5.71 24.99
N LEU A 41 -12.09 -6.23 23.85
CA LEU A 41 -11.31 -7.13 23.00
C LEU A 41 -10.00 -6.53 22.48
N VAL A 42 -9.96 -5.21 22.29
CA VAL A 42 -8.80 -4.50 21.72
C VAL A 42 -7.97 -3.76 22.76
N SER A 43 -8.36 -3.78 24.04
CA SER A 43 -7.71 -3.03 25.12
C SER A 43 -6.27 -3.46 25.42
N GLU A 44 -5.88 -4.69 25.06
CA GLU A 44 -4.52 -5.20 25.26
C GLU A 44 -3.59 -4.96 24.05
N VAL A 45 -4.10 -4.33 22.98
CA VAL A 45 -3.35 -4.05 21.75
C VAL A 45 -2.81 -2.63 21.81
N PRO A 46 -1.59 -2.34 21.29
CA PRO A 46 -1.11 -0.97 21.17
C PRO A 46 -2.17 -0.07 20.54
N ASP A 47 -2.44 1.07 21.18
CA ASP A 47 -3.64 1.86 20.90
C ASP A 47 -3.43 2.86 19.73
N ASP A 48 -3.05 2.32 18.58
CA ASP A 48 -2.82 3.06 17.34
C ASP A 48 -4.05 3.09 16.40
N ASP A 49 -3.96 3.89 15.33
CA ASP A 49 -5.02 4.04 14.31
C ASP A 49 -5.32 2.75 13.52
N GLY A 50 -4.48 1.72 13.65
CA GLY A 50 -4.60 0.44 12.97
C GLY A 50 -5.50 -0.58 13.70
N VAL A 51 -5.78 -0.37 14.98
CA VAL A 51 -6.47 -1.35 15.84
C VAL A 51 -7.84 -1.78 15.30
N ALA A 52 -8.63 -0.84 14.78
CA ALA A 52 -9.95 -1.16 14.20
C ALA A 52 -9.81 -2.03 12.95
N THR A 53 -8.82 -1.73 12.08
CA THR A 53 -8.57 -2.54 10.88
C THR A 53 -8.06 -3.93 11.25
N LEU A 54 -7.24 -4.04 12.29
CA LEU A 54 -6.72 -5.31 12.77
C LEU A 54 -7.82 -6.22 13.32
N LEU A 55 -8.74 -5.67 14.12
CA LEU A 55 -9.92 -6.41 14.61
C LEU A 55 -10.79 -6.91 13.45
N LEU A 56 -11.08 -6.04 12.48
CA LEU A 56 -11.86 -6.41 11.30
C LEU A 56 -11.19 -7.53 10.49
N ALA A 57 -9.87 -7.46 10.31
CA ALA A 57 -9.09 -8.51 9.65
C ALA A 57 -9.09 -9.82 10.44
N ALA A 58 -8.96 -9.77 11.78
CA ALA A 58 -9.00 -10.95 12.64
C ALA A 58 -10.34 -11.68 12.58
N VAL A 59 -11.45 -10.92 12.65
CA VAL A 59 -12.80 -11.49 12.48
C VAL A 59 -12.98 -12.06 11.08
N HIS A 60 -12.58 -11.33 10.04
CA HIS A 60 -12.67 -11.83 8.67
C HIS A 60 -11.84 -13.11 8.47
N TYR A 61 -10.64 -13.19 9.05
CA TYR A 61 -9.78 -14.37 8.98
C TYR A 61 -10.44 -15.65 9.51
N LEU A 62 -11.13 -15.54 10.64
CA LEU A 62 -11.85 -16.64 11.27
C LEU A 62 -13.17 -16.94 10.53
N ALA A 63 -13.91 -15.90 10.12
CA ALA A 63 -15.16 -16.05 9.37
C ALA A 63 -14.96 -16.83 8.07
N ARG A 64 -13.83 -16.62 7.37
CA ARG A 64 -13.43 -17.36 6.15
C ARG A 64 -13.23 -18.87 6.35
N ARG A 65 -13.13 -19.32 7.61
CA ARG A 65 -12.83 -20.71 8.00
C ARG A 65 -13.97 -21.37 8.78
N SER A 66 -15.14 -20.73 8.80
CA SER A 66 -16.27 -21.17 9.61
C SER A 66 -17.56 -21.04 8.80
N ASP A 67 -18.58 -21.80 9.17
CA ASP A 67 -19.94 -21.61 8.68
C ASP A 67 -20.67 -20.59 9.57
N SER A 68 -20.28 -19.32 9.44
CA SER A 68 -20.80 -18.23 10.27
C SER A 68 -21.97 -17.50 9.61
N LYS A 69 -22.94 -17.05 10.42
CA LYS A 69 -23.99 -16.13 9.96
C LYS A 69 -23.43 -14.81 9.40
N LEU A 70 -22.22 -14.44 9.83
CA LEU A 70 -21.51 -13.26 9.35
C LEU A 70 -21.16 -13.36 7.86
N ALA A 71 -20.93 -14.57 7.34
CA ALA A 71 -20.62 -14.79 5.92
C ALA A 71 -21.72 -14.26 4.99
N ALA A 72 -22.99 -14.32 5.42
CA ALA A 72 -24.12 -13.79 4.65
C ALA A 72 -24.07 -12.26 4.44
N PHE A 73 -23.32 -11.53 5.28
CA PHE A 73 -23.09 -10.08 5.16
C PHE A 73 -21.75 -9.73 4.51
N TYR A 74 -20.90 -10.71 4.19
CA TYR A 74 -19.55 -10.49 3.68
C TYR A 74 -19.51 -10.79 2.17
N PRO A 75 -19.54 -9.78 1.28
CA PRO A 75 -19.48 -10.00 -0.18
C PRO A 75 -18.27 -10.81 -0.66
N THR A 76 -17.12 -10.67 0.00
CA THR A 76 -15.91 -11.48 -0.24
C THR A 76 -16.08 -12.98 0.07
N LEU A 77 -17.14 -13.35 0.80
CA LEU A 77 -17.57 -14.71 1.12
C LEU A 77 -18.85 -15.13 0.37
N GLY A 78 -19.32 -14.32 -0.57
CA GLY A 78 -20.57 -14.58 -1.31
C GLY A 78 -21.83 -14.06 -0.61
N GLY A 79 -21.69 -13.34 0.51
CA GLY A 79 -22.81 -12.70 1.18
C GLY A 79 -23.46 -11.59 0.35
N THR A 80 -24.77 -11.48 0.45
CA THR A 80 -25.61 -10.51 -0.28
C THR A 80 -26.51 -9.69 0.64
N LEU A 81 -26.48 -9.94 1.95
CA LEU A 81 -27.28 -9.18 2.90
C LEU A 81 -26.71 -7.77 3.08
N GLU A 82 -27.62 -6.81 3.17
CA GLU A 82 -27.28 -5.40 3.32
C GLU A 82 -26.57 -5.10 4.65
N PRO A 83 -25.62 -4.14 4.65
CA PRO A 83 -25.07 -3.56 5.86
C PRO A 83 -26.13 -3.03 6.83
N GLY A 84 -25.77 -2.92 8.11
CA GLY A 84 -26.61 -2.28 9.12
C GLY A 84 -26.58 -3.02 10.45
N TYR A 85 -27.61 -2.82 11.27
CA TYR A 85 -27.65 -3.35 12.63
C TYR A 85 -27.56 -4.89 12.69
N ARG A 86 -28.16 -5.60 11.73
CA ARG A 86 -28.05 -7.08 11.67
C ARG A 86 -26.62 -7.56 11.35
N ALA A 87 -25.91 -6.84 10.48
CA ALA A 87 -24.52 -7.14 10.17
C ALA A 87 -23.62 -6.92 11.41
N TRP A 88 -23.90 -5.84 12.15
CA TRP A 88 -23.27 -5.58 13.44
C TRP A 88 -23.57 -6.69 14.46
N GLN A 89 -24.82 -7.10 14.64
CA GLN A 89 -25.17 -8.19 15.57
C GLN A 89 -24.43 -9.48 15.23
N ALA A 90 -24.44 -9.88 13.95
CA ALA A 90 -23.71 -11.07 13.50
C ALA A 90 -22.19 -10.94 13.71
N PHE A 91 -21.63 -9.75 13.53
CA PHE A 91 -20.21 -9.48 13.78
C PHE A 91 -19.86 -9.58 15.26
N ARG A 92 -20.66 -8.92 16.11
CA ARG A 92 -20.47 -8.89 17.56
C ARG A 92 -20.56 -10.29 18.15
N ASP A 93 -21.63 -11.02 17.84
CA ASP A 93 -21.83 -12.39 18.34
C ASP A 93 -20.66 -13.29 17.94
N PHE A 94 -20.26 -13.24 16.66
CA PHE A 94 -19.13 -14.02 16.17
C PHE A 94 -17.81 -13.62 16.85
N ALA A 95 -17.56 -12.33 17.05
CA ALA A 95 -16.35 -11.86 17.69
C ALA A 95 -16.26 -12.31 19.16
N LEU A 96 -17.36 -12.26 19.90
CA LEU A 96 -17.39 -12.69 21.30
C LEU A 96 -17.28 -14.22 21.45
N ASP A 97 -17.91 -14.98 20.56
CA ASP A 97 -17.77 -16.44 20.50
C ASP A 97 -16.30 -16.85 20.24
N HIS A 98 -15.56 -16.05 19.48
CA HIS A 98 -14.16 -16.32 19.10
C HIS A 98 -13.14 -15.46 19.87
N ARG A 99 -13.53 -14.85 21.00
CA ARG A 99 -12.71 -13.83 21.70
C ARG A 99 -11.26 -14.26 21.96
N HIS A 100 -11.03 -15.52 22.31
CA HIS A 100 -9.70 -16.05 22.60
C HIS A 100 -8.83 -16.10 21.34
N GLN A 101 -9.37 -16.61 20.22
CA GLN A 101 -8.65 -16.69 18.94
C GLN A 101 -8.38 -15.29 18.38
N ILE A 102 -9.34 -14.38 18.49
CA ILE A 102 -9.16 -12.97 18.10
C ILE A 102 -8.05 -12.34 18.94
N GLY A 103 -8.04 -12.51 20.26
CA GLY A 103 -6.99 -11.99 21.13
C GLY A 103 -5.58 -12.48 20.74
N VAL A 104 -5.45 -13.75 20.33
CA VAL A 104 -4.18 -14.28 19.81
C VAL A 104 -3.78 -13.57 18.51
N LEU A 105 -4.71 -13.40 17.56
CA LEU A 105 -4.43 -12.73 16.29
C LEU A 105 -4.05 -11.26 16.50
N LEU A 106 -4.77 -10.55 17.37
CA LEU A 106 -4.51 -9.15 17.70
C LEU A 106 -3.10 -8.92 18.27
N ARG A 107 -2.55 -9.88 19.01
CA ARG A 107 -1.19 -9.80 19.58
C ARG A 107 -0.07 -10.25 18.64
N THR A 108 -0.39 -11.10 17.66
CA THR A 108 0.62 -11.79 16.85
C THR A 108 0.65 -11.35 15.38
N LYS A 109 -0.37 -10.62 14.93
CA LYS A 109 -0.50 -10.19 13.54
C LYS A 109 -0.48 -8.68 13.43
N SER A 110 -0.08 -8.21 12.26
CA SER A 110 -0.19 -6.81 11.84
C SER A 110 -1.09 -6.71 10.61
N VAL A 111 -1.73 -5.55 10.43
CA VAL A 111 -2.46 -5.25 9.19
C VAL A 111 -1.48 -5.20 8.02
N GLN A 112 -1.87 -5.80 6.90
CA GLN A 112 -1.04 -5.90 5.71
C GLN A 112 -1.74 -5.16 4.56
N THR A 113 -1.20 -3.99 4.20
CA THR A 113 -1.79 -3.15 3.14
C THR A 113 -1.06 -3.37 1.83
N ASN A 114 -1.47 -4.40 1.09
CA ASN A 114 -0.90 -4.72 -0.21
C ASN A 114 -1.84 -4.26 -1.35
N GLU A 115 -1.79 -2.97 -1.70
CA GLU A 115 -2.61 -2.38 -2.77
C GLU A 115 -1.92 -2.47 -4.13
N VAL A 116 -2.10 -3.61 -4.79
CA VAL A 116 -1.48 -3.93 -6.10
C VAL A 116 -1.72 -2.88 -7.17
N ARG A 117 -2.89 -2.22 -7.16
CA ARG A 117 -3.23 -1.22 -8.17
C ARG A 117 -2.33 0.02 -8.12
N ARG A 118 -1.60 0.26 -7.03
CA ARG A 118 -0.55 1.29 -6.98
C ARG A 118 0.56 1.05 -8.00
N ALA A 119 0.74 -0.18 -8.48
CA ALA A 119 1.64 -0.46 -9.59
C ALA A 119 1.30 0.38 -10.84
N ALA A 120 0.02 0.73 -11.07
CA ALA A 120 -0.39 1.55 -12.21
C ALA A 120 0.08 3.01 -12.10
N VAL A 121 0.21 3.55 -10.89
CA VAL A 121 0.68 4.93 -10.70
C VAL A 121 2.19 5.02 -10.52
N ILE A 122 2.83 3.93 -10.09
CA ILE A 122 4.29 3.81 -9.96
C ILE A 122 4.96 3.49 -11.29
N ARG A 123 4.33 2.68 -12.15
CA ARG A 123 4.94 2.24 -13.42
C ARG A 123 5.44 3.42 -14.28
N PRO A 124 4.71 4.55 -14.44
CA PRO A 124 5.21 5.69 -15.20
C PRO A 124 6.47 6.31 -14.59
N ALA A 125 6.59 6.34 -13.26
CA ALA A 125 7.79 6.80 -12.57
C ALA A 125 8.99 5.89 -12.87
N LEU A 126 8.79 4.58 -12.88
CA LEU A 126 9.86 3.62 -13.21
C LEU A 126 10.26 3.69 -14.68
N ALA A 127 9.30 3.86 -15.60
CA ALA A 127 9.60 4.07 -17.02
C ALA A 127 10.41 5.37 -17.23
N ARG A 128 10.07 6.43 -16.51
CA ARG A 128 10.76 7.72 -16.51
C ARG A 128 12.20 7.64 -16.00
N ILE A 129 12.50 6.72 -15.07
CA ILE A 129 13.87 6.38 -14.64
C ILE A 129 14.55 5.53 -15.72
N ALA A 130 13.89 4.47 -16.21
CA ALA A 130 14.43 3.54 -17.19
C ALA A 130 14.93 4.22 -18.48
N ARG A 131 14.32 5.34 -18.89
CA ARG A 131 14.79 6.15 -20.04
C ARG A 131 16.08 6.94 -19.79
N ARG A 132 16.49 7.13 -18.53
CA ARG A 132 17.67 7.92 -18.15
C ARG A 132 18.88 7.07 -17.81
N VAL A 133 18.64 5.87 -17.32
CA VAL A 133 19.68 4.94 -16.91
C VAL A 133 20.16 4.12 -18.11
N ARG A 134 21.39 3.62 -18.05
CA ARG A 134 21.93 2.70 -19.06
C ARG A 134 22.20 1.35 -18.42
N GLY A 135 21.79 0.28 -19.08
CA GLY A 135 22.04 -1.08 -18.59
C GLY A 135 20.93 -1.61 -17.68
N PRO A 136 21.21 -2.68 -16.92
CA PRO A 136 20.20 -3.41 -16.18
C PRO A 136 19.76 -2.66 -14.92
N VAL A 137 18.50 -2.85 -14.54
CA VAL A 137 17.89 -2.23 -13.36
C VAL A 137 17.54 -3.29 -12.33
N SER A 138 17.87 -3.03 -11.07
CA SER A 138 17.42 -3.80 -9.91
C SER A 138 16.39 -3.01 -9.12
N LEU A 139 15.35 -3.70 -8.62
CA LEU A 139 14.25 -3.08 -7.91
C LEU A 139 14.27 -3.48 -6.43
N VAL A 140 14.23 -2.49 -5.54
CA VAL A 140 14.09 -2.69 -4.10
C VAL A 140 12.76 -2.06 -3.67
N GLU A 141 11.85 -2.81 -3.04
CA GLU A 141 10.62 -2.25 -2.47
C GLU A 141 10.74 -2.24 -0.95
N VAL A 142 10.55 -1.06 -0.32
CA VAL A 142 10.59 -0.91 1.15
C VAL A 142 9.18 -0.72 1.69
N GLY A 143 8.81 -1.51 2.70
CA GLY A 143 7.42 -1.64 3.18
C GLY A 143 6.57 -2.50 2.25
N CYS A 144 7.17 -3.55 1.68
CA CYS A 144 6.61 -4.30 0.56
C CYS A 144 5.51 -5.31 0.92
N SER A 145 5.27 -5.57 2.20
CA SER A 145 4.35 -6.63 2.66
C SER A 145 4.69 -7.99 2.04
N ALA A 146 3.96 -8.40 0.99
CA ALA A 146 4.19 -9.64 0.25
C ALA A 146 4.92 -9.43 -1.09
N GLY A 147 5.50 -8.24 -1.33
CA GLY A 147 6.33 -7.96 -2.51
C GLY A 147 5.57 -7.93 -3.84
N LEU A 148 4.27 -7.64 -3.84
CA LEU A 148 3.47 -7.70 -5.07
C LEU A 148 3.75 -6.52 -6.02
N LEU A 149 4.29 -5.39 -5.55
CA LEU A 149 4.72 -4.33 -6.47
C LEU A 149 6.05 -4.66 -7.14
N LEU A 150 6.88 -5.53 -6.55
CA LEU A 150 8.07 -6.08 -7.22
C LEU A 150 7.76 -6.90 -8.47
N SER A 151 6.49 -7.18 -8.78
CA SER A 151 6.07 -7.91 -9.99
C SER A 151 5.39 -7.02 -11.03
N LEU A 152 5.50 -5.68 -10.93
CA LEU A 152 4.83 -4.73 -11.82
C LEU A 152 5.14 -4.90 -13.31
N ASP A 153 6.30 -5.40 -13.70
CA ASP A 153 6.65 -5.69 -15.10
C ASP A 153 5.96 -6.94 -15.65
N ARG A 154 5.20 -7.64 -14.80
CA ARG A 154 4.45 -8.85 -15.14
C ARG A 154 2.97 -8.58 -15.35
N TYR A 155 2.49 -7.38 -15.02
CA TYR A 155 1.08 -7.04 -15.12
C TYR A 155 0.72 -6.40 -16.46
N SER A 156 -0.59 -6.37 -16.76
CA SER A 156 -1.16 -5.58 -17.86
C SER A 156 -1.72 -4.27 -17.31
N TYR A 157 -1.59 -3.19 -18.09
CA TYR A 157 -2.04 -1.86 -17.71
C TYR A 157 -2.91 -1.26 -18.80
N ARG A 158 -3.94 -0.53 -18.38
CA ARG A 158 -4.76 0.30 -19.25
C ARG A 158 -4.90 1.69 -18.65
N TYR A 159 -4.36 2.68 -19.33
CA TYR A 159 -4.53 4.08 -19.00
C TYR A 159 -5.63 4.69 -19.87
N ARG A 160 -6.63 5.32 -19.25
CA ARG A 160 -7.66 6.08 -19.97
C ARG A 160 -7.32 7.57 -19.87
N VAL A 161 -7.02 8.20 -21.00
CA VAL A 161 -6.63 9.61 -21.05
C VAL A 161 -7.80 10.49 -21.50
N ALA A 162 -7.67 11.80 -21.33
CA ALA A 162 -8.67 12.76 -21.82
C ALA A 162 -8.90 12.60 -23.34
N GLY A 163 -10.15 12.74 -23.78
CA GLY A 163 -10.54 12.52 -25.18
C GLY A 163 -10.91 11.08 -25.53
N GLY A 164 -10.90 10.16 -24.55
CA GLY A 164 -11.37 8.78 -24.73
C GLY A 164 -10.33 7.81 -25.31
N GLU A 165 -9.09 8.26 -25.50
CA GLU A 165 -7.98 7.39 -25.89
C GLU A 165 -7.60 6.43 -24.76
N GLU A 166 -7.29 5.17 -25.14
CA GLU A 166 -6.79 4.14 -24.23
C GLU A 166 -5.36 3.75 -24.60
N ILE A 167 -4.45 3.82 -23.63
CA ILE A 167 -3.07 3.36 -23.77
C ILE A 167 -2.92 2.05 -23.01
N ARG A 168 -2.47 0.99 -23.69
CA ARG A 168 -2.27 -0.33 -23.10
C ARG A 168 -0.80 -0.70 -23.14
N VAL A 169 -0.26 -1.12 -21.99
CA VAL A 169 1.16 -1.53 -21.85
C VAL A 169 1.31 -2.66 -20.84
N GLY A 170 2.52 -3.23 -20.77
CA GLY A 170 2.80 -4.39 -19.94
C GLY A 170 2.51 -5.68 -20.71
N ARG A 171 2.23 -6.77 -20.00
CA ARG A 171 2.02 -8.10 -20.58
C ARG A 171 0.55 -8.32 -20.96
N PRO A 172 0.18 -8.38 -22.24
CA PRO A 172 -1.22 -8.58 -22.64
C PRO A 172 -1.82 -9.90 -22.12
N GLU A 173 -0.98 -10.92 -21.91
CA GLU A 173 -1.35 -12.25 -21.42
C GLU A 173 -1.54 -12.34 -19.90
N SER A 174 -1.17 -11.30 -19.15
CA SER A 174 -1.32 -11.28 -17.68
C SER A 174 -2.79 -11.42 -17.27
N GLY A 175 -3.06 -12.32 -16.33
CA GLY A 175 -4.39 -12.49 -15.73
C GLY A 175 -4.82 -11.28 -14.90
N LEU A 176 -3.88 -10.40 -14.55
CA LEU A 176 -4.15 -9.12 -13.91
C LEU A 176 -4.05 -7.96 -14.90
N ARG A 177 -5.15 -7.22 -15.06
CA ARG A 177 -5.17 -5.90 -15.71
C ARG A 177 -5.48 -4.80 -14.71
N LEU A 178 -4.61 -3.80 -14.66
CA LEU A 178 -4.77 -2.62 -13.82
C LEU A 178 -5.22 -1.43 -14.67
N ASP A 179 -6.42 -0.94 -14.38
CA ASP A 179 -6.98 0.24 -15.02
C ASP A 179 -6.64 1.50 -14.20
N CYS A 180 -6.24 2.57 -14.88
CA CYS A 180 -5.94 3.87 -14.29
C CYS A 180 -6.46 5.01 -15.17
N ASP A 181 -7.23 5.91 -14.59
CA ASP A 181 -7.68 7.11 -15.29
C ASP A 181 -6.62 8.22 -15.19
N VAL A 182 -6.34 8.92 -16.27
CA VAL A 182 -5.29 9.94 -16.34
C VAL A 182 -5.92 11.29 -16.66
N TYR A 183 -5.74 12.23 -15.74
CA TYR A 183 -6.29 13.58 -15.80
C TYR A 183 -5.18 14.62 -15.94
N GLY A 184 -5.50 15.70 -16.64
CA GLY A 184 -4.53 16.77 -16.93
C GLY A 184 -3.35 16.30 -17.78
N SER A 185 -2.26 17.07 -17.77
CA SER A 185 -1.04 16.80 -18.53
C SER A 185 -0.05 15.94 -17.77
N PHE A 186 -0.49 14.81 -17.19
CA PHE A 186 0.42 13.90 -16.50
C PHE A 186 1.45 13.38 -17.52
N PRO A 187 2.77 13.44 -17.24
CA PRO A 187 3.79 13.00 -18.17
C PRO A 187 3.84 11.47 -18.19
N LEU A 188 2.85 10.88 -18.84
CA LEU A 188 2.65 9.44 -18.87
C LEU A 188 3.74 8.78 -19.73
N ASP A 189 4.81 8.37 -19.05
CA ASP A 189 5.86 7.54 -19.64
C ASP A 189 5.46 6.07 -19.58
N VAL A 190 5.14 5.49 -20.73
CA VAL A 190 4.70 4.09 -20.83
C VAL A 190 5.73 3.24 -21.57
N ALA A 191 7.02 3.45 -21.30
CA ALA A 191 8.09 2.64 -21.90
C ALA A 191 7.75 1.15 -21.94
N GLU A 192 7.84 0.55 -23.13
CA GLU A 192 7.74 -0.89 -23.32
C GLU A 192 8.98 -1.59 -22.75
N GLY A 193 8.83 -2.85 -22.34
CA GLY A 193 9.99 -3.66 -21.95
C GLY A 193 10.64 -3.33 -20.60
N LEU A 194 9.94 -2.63 -19.69
CA LEU A 194 10.40 -2.50 -18.30
C LEU A 194 10.66 -3.90 -17.72
N SER A 195 11.88 -4.15 -17.27
CA SER A 195 12.31 -5.44 -16.73
C SER A 195 13.38 -5.21 -15.67
N PHE A 196 13.50 -6.15 -14.73
CA PHE A 196 14.42 -6.04 -13.61
C PHE A 196 15.25 -7.31 -13.47
N VAL A 197 16.56 -7.15 -13.32
CA VAL A 197 17.53 -8.25 -13.21
C VAL A 197 17.61 -8.84 -11.80
N SER A 198 17.24 -8.06 -10.78
CA SER A 198 17.07 -8.54 -9.41
C SER A 198 15.98 -7.76 -8.69
N ARG A 199 15.38 -8.40 -7.68
CA ARG A 199 14.23 -7.89 -6.92
C ARG A 199 14.43 -8.17 -5.44
N VAL A 200 14.35 -7.13 -4.63
CA VAL A 200 14.49 -7.25 -3.18
C VAL A 200 13.32 -6.58 -2.50
N GLY A 201 12.62 -7.31 -1.63
CA GLY A 201 11.62 -6.75 -0.73
C GLY A 201 12.20 -6.57 0.66
N LEU A 202 12.05 -5.39 1.24
CA LEU A 202 12.37 -5.12 2.65
C LEU A 202 11.07 -4.77 3.38
N ASP A 203 10.72 -5.55 4.39
CA ASP A 203 9.55 -5.29 5.23
C ASP A 203 9.84 -5.71 6.67
N ARG A 204 9.13 -5.13 7.65
CA ARG A 204 9.25 -5.56 9.05
C ARG A 204 8.67 -6.96 9.24
N ASN A 205 7.57 -7.27 8.56
CA ASN A 205 6.85 -8.54 8.62
C ASN A 205 6.57 -9.03 7.19
N PRO A 206 7.60 -9.42 6.42
CA PRO A 206 7.41 -9.89 5.05
C PRO A 206 6.54 -11.13 5.04
N LEU A 207 5.61 -11.19 4.09
CA LEU A 207 4.71 -12.34 3.94
C LEU A 207 5.13 -13.25 2.77
N ASP A 208 5.09 -14.55 3.02
CA ASP A 208 5.24 -15.58 1.98
C ASP A 208 3.86 -16.02 1.46
N CYS A 209 3.53 -15.62 0.23
CA CYS A 209 2.29 -16.01 -0.43
C CYS A 209 2.17 -17.52 -0.70
N ARG A 210 3.24 -18.32 -0.53
CA ARG A 210 3.21 -19.78 -0.66
C ARG A 210 2.74 -20.47 0.60
N ASP A 211 2.82 -19.79 1.75
CA ASP A 211 2.28 -20.28 3.02
C ASP A 211 0.76 -20.03 3.04
N PRO A 212 -0.08 -21.09 3.08
CA PRO A 212 -1.53 -20.95 3.05
C PRO A 212 -2.09 -20.08 4.20
N GLU A 213 -1.47 -20.11 5.38
CA GLU A 213 -1.94 -19.35 6.54
C GLU A 213 -1.58 -17.86 6.40
N GLN A 214 -0.40 -17.54 5.89
CA GLN A 214 0.00 -16.17 5.59
C GLN A 214 -0.82 -15.57 4.44
N LEU A 215 -1.04 -16.35 3.38
CA LEU A 215 -1.90 -15.97 2.27
C LEU A 215 -3.32 -15.67 2.76
N ALA A 216 -3.89 -16.53 3.59
CA ALA A 216 -5.22 -16.32 4.12
C ALA A 216 -5.30 -15.11 5.07
N TRP A 217 -4.24 -14.78 5.80
CA TRP A 217 -4.14 -13.53 6.57
C TRP A 217 -4.10 -12.31 5.65
N LEU A 218 -3.32 -12.36 4.58
CA LEU A 218 -3.24 -11.30 3.57
C LEU A 218 -4.61 -11.04 2.92
N GLU A 219 -5.34 -12.11 2.58
CA GLU A 219 -6.71 -12.00 2.05
C GLU A 219 -7.69 -11.43 3.08
N ALA A 220 -7.55 -11.78 4.35
CA ALA A 220 -8.41 -11.27 5.42
C ALA A 220 -8.19 -9.77 5.70
N CYS A 221 -6.99 -9.24 5.41
CA CYS A 221 -6.71 -7.82 5.47
C CYS A 221 -7.43 -7.01 4.38
N VAL A 222 -7.95 -7.67 3.32
CA VAL A 222 -8.89 -7.04 2.39
C VAL A 222 -10.27 -6.99 3.03
N TRP A 223 -10.89 -5.81 3.00
CA TRP A 223 -12.17 -5.59 3.65
C TRP A 223 -13.28 -6.44 3.04
N ALA A 224 -14.21 -6.89 3.89
CA ALA A 224 -15.19 -7.91 3.54
C ALA A 224 -16.14 -7.51 2.39
N ASP A 225 -16.36 -6.22 2.19
CA ASP A 225 -17.20 -5.65 1.13
C ASP A 225 -16.39 -5.16 -0.09
N GLN A 226 -15.12 -5.57 -0.22
CA GLN A 226 -14.25 -5.24 -1.35
C GLN A 226 -13.89 -6.46 -2.22
N PRO A 227 -14.87 -7.20 -2.79
CA PRO A 227 -14.59 -8.42 -3.58
C PRO A 227 -13.74 -8.14 -4.82
N ALA A 228 -13.90 -6.97 -5.46
CA ALA A 228 -13.06 -6.58 -6.60
C ALA A 228 -11.58 -6.38 -6.19
N ARG A 229 -11.32 -5.90 -4.98
CA ARG A 229 -9.96 -5.75 -4.45
C ARG A 229 -9.35 -7.11 -4.09
N LEU A 230 -10.14 -8.00 -3.48
CA LEU A 230 -9.73 -9.37 -3.20
C LEU A 230 -9.42 -10.14 -4.49
N LYS A 231 -10.23 -9.97 -5.55
CA LYS A 231 -9.98 -10.55 -6.87
C LYS A 231 -8.64 -10.09 -7.44
N ARG A 232 -8.38 -8.78 -7.45
CA ARG A 232 -7.09 -8.22 -7.91
C ARG A 232 -5.91 -8.75 -7.11
N LEU A 233 -6.03 -8.83 -5.79
CA LEU A 233 -4.99 -9.39 -4.92
C LEU A 233 -4.66 -10.83 -5.35
N ARG A 234 -5.68 -11.68 -5.52
CA ARG A 234 -5.50 -13.07 -5.97
C ARG A 234 -4.89 -13.18 -7.36
N GLU A 235 -5.31 -12.33 -8.30
CA GLU A 235 -4.71 -12.26 -9.63
C GLU A 235 -3.22 -11.89 -9.56
N ALA A 236 -2.87 -10.90 -8.74
CA ALA A 236 -1.48 -10.51 -8.52
C ALA A 236 -0.63 -11.63 -7.92
N ILE A 237 -1.16 -12.36 -6.94
CA ILE A 237 -0.48 -13.49 -6.32
C ILE A 237 -0.18 -14.59 -7.34
N ARG A 238 -1.07 -14.84 -8.32
CA ARG A 238 -0.81 -15.82 -9.38
C ARG A 238 0.31 -15.41 -10.33
N GLU A 239 0.45 -14.11 -10.58
CA GLU A 239 1.52 -13.55 -11.42
C GLU A 239 2.85 -13.40 -10.64
N HIS A 240 2.77 -13.34 -9.31
CA HIS A 240 3.92 -13.24 -8.44
C HIS A 240 4.73 -14.55 -8.46
N ARG A 241 6.05 -14.42 -8.65
CA ARG A 241 6.99 -15.56 -8.59
C ARG A 241 7.95 -15.34 -7.43
N PRO A 242 7.62 -15.84 -6.23
CA PRO A 242 8.43 -15.64 -5.02
C PRO A 242 9.89 -16.07 -5.18
N GLN A 243 10.16 -17.08 -6.02
CA GLN A 243 11.51 -17.56 -6.29
C GLN A 243 12.41 -16.53 -7.00
N ASP A 244 11.82 -15.53 -7.66
CA ASP A 244 12.53 -14.46 -8.36
C ASP A 244 12.79 -13.25 -7.44
N VAL A 245 12.42 -13.33 -6.15
CA VAL A 245 12.43 -12.20 -5.20
C VAL A 245 13.17 -12.59 -3.93
N VAL A 246 14.12 -11.77 -3.51
CA VAL A 246 14.75 -11.87 -2.18
C VAL A 246 13.90 -11.06 -1.20
N MET A 247 13.28 -11.74 -0.23
CA MET A 247 12.51 -11.07 0.83
C MET A 247 13.35 -10.99 2.11
N LEU A 248 13.53 -9.78 2.64
CA LEU A 248 14.28 -9.50 3.86
C LEU A 248 13.34 -8.96 4.94
N ALA A 249 13.43 -9.56 6.13
CA ALA A 249 12.81 -9.02 7.33
C ALA A 249 13.74 -7.98 7.96
N GLY A 250 13.25 -6.75 8.15
CA GLY A 250 14.05 -5.68 8.73
C GLY A 250 13.31 -4.34 8.78
N ASP A 251 13.85 -3.40 9.55
CA ASP A 251 13.33 -2.04 9.57
C ASP A 251 13.76 -1.25 8.31
N ALA A 252 12.93 -0.31 7.90
CA ALA A 252 13.10 0.44 6.65
C ALA A 252 14.38 1.29 6.56
N ILE A 253 15.06 1.55 7.69
CA ILE A 253 16.21 2.46 7.77
C ILE A 253 17.49 1.66 8.01
N GLY A 254 17.56 0.91 9.12
CA GLY A 254 18.73 0.16 9.55
C GLY A 254 19.11 -0.98 8.62
N HIS A 255 18.13 -1.56 7.90
CA HIS A 255 18.36 -2.67 6.98
C HIS A 255 18.36 -2.27 5.49
N LEU A 256 18.23 -0.97 5.19
CA LEU A 256 18.16 -0.49 3.81
C LEU A 256 19.44 -0.78 3.02
N SER A 257 20.61 -0.55 3.62
CA SER A 257 21.89 -0.87 2.96
C SER A 257 22.01 -2.35 2.64
N THR A 258 21.58 -3.22 3.55
CA THR A 258 21.58 -4.68 3.34
C THR A 258 20.68 -5.07 2.16
N ALA A 259 19.49 -4.47 2.07
CA ALA A 259 18.58 -4.72 0.95
C ALA A 259 19.17 -4.27 -0.40
N ILE A 260 19.84 -3.12 -0.43
CA ILE A 260 20.51 -2.62 -1.64
C ILE A 260 21.70 -3.51 -2.01
N SER A 261 22.48 -3.97 -1.04
CA SER A 261 23.59 -4.90 -1.28
C SER A 261 23.14 -6.30 -1.74
N ALA A 262 21.89 -6.68 -1.52
CA ALA A 262 21.32 -7.95 -1.99
C ALA A 262 20.90 -7.92 -3.47
N THR A 263 20.96 -6.76 -4.13
CA THR A 263 20.69 -6.65 -5.58
C THR A 263 21.92 -7.05 -6.41
N ALA A 264 21.74 -7.29 -7.71
CA ALA A 264 22.85 -7.52 -8.63
C ALA A 264 23.87 -6.34 -8.64
N ASP A 265 25.16 -6.66 -8.59
CA ASP A 265 26.26 -5.68 -8.47
C ASP A 265 26.29 -4.69 -9.64
N ASP A 266 26.27 -5.20 -10.88
CA ASP A 266 26.38 -4.40 -12.11
C ASP A 266 25.01 -3.86 -12.58
N SER A 267 24.25 -3.24 -11.68
CA SER A 267 22.93 -2.68 -12.00
C SER A 267 22.63 -1.35 -11.31
N THR A 268 21.85 -0.51 -11.99
CA THR A 268 21.23 0.67 -11.38
C THR A 268 20.14 0.22 -10.42
N VAL A 269 20.16 0.69 -9.17
CA VAL A 269 19.12 0.37 -8.19
C VAL A 269 18.04 1.42 -8.17
N VAL A 270 16.80 0.95 -8.22
CA VAL A 270 15.63 1.78 -7.93
C VAL A 270 15.01 1.32 -6.62
N VAL A 271 15.03 2.21 -5.63
CA VAL A 271 14.29 2.01 -4.37
C VAL A 271 12.88 2.58 -4.55
N LEU A 272 11.90 1.70 -4.46
CA LEU A 272 10.48 1.97 -4.51
C LEU A 272 9.90 2.10 -3.10
N THR A 273 9.15 3.16 -2.86
CA THR A 273 8.29 3.28 -1.67
C THR A 273 6.85 3.61 -2.06
N SER A 274 5.90 3.01 -1.34
CA SER A 274 4.49 3.28 -1.50
C SER A 274 3.80 3.38 -0.15
N TRP A 275 3.43 4.60 0.23
CA TRP A 275 2.86 4.93 1.55
C TRP A 275 3.78 4.65 2.75
N LEU A 276 5.06 4.32 2.53
CA LEU A 276 5.99 4.00 3.61
C LEU A 276 6.12 5.16 4.59
N PHE A 277 6.24 6.39 4.07
CA PHE A 277 6.54 7.56 4.89
C PHE A 277 5.41 7.91 5.87
N THR A 278 4.17 7.48 5.62
CA THR A 278 3.06 7.69 6.58
C THR A 278 3.23 6.87 7.86
N TYR A 279 4.02 5.79 7.81
CA TYR A 279 4.31 4.93 8.96
C TYR A 279 5.58 5.35 9.69
N LEU A 280 6.31 6.34 9.17
CA LEU A 280 7.49 6.90 9.80
C LEU A 280 7.14 8.18 10.55
N VAL A 281 7.55 8.26 11.81
CA VAL A 281 7.58 9.52 12.57
C VAL A 281 8.52 10.53 11.88
N PRO A 282 8.41 11.85 12.12
CA PRO A 282 9.19 12.86 11.41
C PRO A 282 10.70 12.60 11.37
N ASP A 283 11.31 12.22 12.49
CA ASP A 283 12.73 11.88 12.55
C ASP A 283 13.07 10.64 11.70
N GLY A 284 12.16 9.67 11.65
CA GLY A 284 12.27 8.48 10.79
C GLY A 284 12.24 8.83 9.30
N GLN A 285 11.44 9.83 8.90
CA GLN A 285 11.38 10.29 7.50
C GLN A 285 12.71 10.94 7.08
N LEU A 286 13.33 11.72 7.97
CA LEU A 286 14.66 12.29 7.75
C LEU A 286 15.75 11.20 7.73
N ALA A 287 15.69 10.26 8.68
CA ALA A 287 16.63 9.15 8.76
C ALA A 287 16.57 8.23 7.53
N PHE A 288 15.38 7.97 6.98
CA PHE A 288 15.23 7.19 5.75
C PHE A 288 15.88 7.87 4.55
N ARG A 289 15.69 9.19 4.38
CA ARG A 289 16.37 9.97 3.33
C ARG A 289 17.89 9.94 3.49
N ALA A 290 18.39 10.08 4.72
CA ALA A 290 19.82 9.96 5.00
C ALA A 290 20.37 8.56 4.69
N ALA A 291 19.62 7.50 5.04
CA ALA A 291 20.00 6.12 4.75
C ALA A 291 20.05 5.86 3.23
N LEU A 292 19.11 6.39 2.45
CA LEU A 292 19.15 6.30 0.98
C LEU A 292 20.41 6.97 0.41
N ARG A 293 20.73 8.19 0.85
CA ARG A 293 21.94 8.90 0.40
C ARG A 293 23.21 8.15 0.75
N ASN A 294 23.30 7.63 1.98
CA ASN A 294 24.45 6.84 2.43
C ASN A 294 24.60 5.56 1.60
N ALA A 295 23.49 4.90 1.25
CA ALA A 295 23.52 3.68 0.46
C ALA A 295 23.80 3.91 -1.04
N ALA A 296 23.69 5.15 -1.53
CA ALA A 296 24.03 5.51 -2.91
C ALA A 296 25.54 5.67 -3.14
N HIS A 297 26.37 5.67 -2.10
CA HIS A 297 27.82 5.75 -2.26
C HIS A 297 28.36 4.53 -3.04
N GLY A 298 28.89 4.79 -4.24
CA GLY A 298 29.51 3.77 -5.09
C GLY A 298 28.55 3.08 -6.06
N ARG A 299 27.27 3.48 -6.13
CA ARG A 299 26.28 2.91 -7.07
C ARG A 299 25.33 3.94 -7.63
N GLU A 300 24.88 3.72 -8.87
CA GLU A 300 23.77 4.49 -9.41
C GLU A 300 22.48 4.08 -8.68
N LEU A 301 21.92 5.01 -7.91
CA LEU A 301 20.73 4.77 -7.09
C LEU A 301 19.67 5.84 -7.39
N TRP A 302 18.46 5.37 -7.64
CA TRP A 302 17.25 6.17 -7.83
C TRP A 302 16.21 5.83 -6.77
N TRP A 303 15.38 6.81 -6.43
CA TRP A 303 14.15 6.59 -5.68
C TRP A 303 12.95 6.84 -6.58
N ALA A 304 11.92 6.00 -6.44
CA ALA A 304 10.59 6.20 -6.98
C ALA A 304 9.57 6.11 -5.84
N GLY A 305 8.73 7.13 -5.69
CA GLY A 305 7.80 7.22 -4.57
C GLY A 305 6.37 7.45 -5.00
N ASN A 306 5.44 6.76 -4.32
CA ASN A 306 4.04 7.17 -4.23
C ASN A 306 3.66 7.40 -2.77
N GLU A 307 3.79 8.66 -2.33
CA GLU A 307 3.79 9.04 -0.91
C GLU A 307 2.94 10.29 -0.64
N THR A 308 2.62 10.56 0.63
CA THR A 308 2.00 11.86 0.98
C THR A 308 3.05 12.96 0.90
N TYR A 309 2.70 14.10 0.30
CA TYR A 309 3.65 15.18 0.06
C TYR A 309 4.33 15.65 1.34
N GLU A 310 3.54 15.84 2.41
CA GLU A 310 3.98 16.36 3.70
C GLU A 310 5.08 15.50 4.32
N SER A 311 5.01 14.18 4.17
CA SER A 311 5.96 13.25 4.78
C SER A 311 7.23 13.07 3.91
N CYS A 312 7.08 13.05 2.58
CA CYS A 312 8.18 12.70 1.68
C CYS A 312 8.93 13.90 1.07
N LEU A 313 8.26 15.04 0.82
CA LEU A 313 8.84 16.17 0.07
C LEU A 313 8.52 17.56 0.67
N GLY A 314 7.65 17.63 1.69
CA GLY A 314 7.15 18.88 2.26
C GLY A 314 8.22 19.80 2.86
N HIS A 315 9.35 19.26 3.32
CA HIS A 315 10.45 20.06 3.86
C HIS A 315 11.17 20.90 2.80
N GLY A 316 11.25 20.40 1.56
CA GLY A 316 11.97 21.07 0.48
C GLY A 316 11.15 22.16 -0.22
N TYR A 317 9.82 22.11 -0.10
CA TYR A 317 8.92 23.06 -0.77
C TYR A 317 7.60 23.28 0.01
N PRO A 318 7.65 23.90 1.20
CA PRO A 318 6.52 23.94 2.15
C PRO A 318 5.26 24.69 1.65
N GLN A 319 5.36 25.48 0.57
CA GLN A 319 4.23 26.27 0.05
C GLN A 319 3.40 25.56 -1.04
N ALA A 320 3.57 24.25 -1.23
CA ALA A 320 2.89 23.49 -2.28
C ALA A 320 1.50 23.00 -1.87
N GLY A 321 0.57 23.91 -1.58
CA GLY A 321 -0.78 23.55 -1.09
C GLY A 321 -1.55 22.59 -2.01
N HIS A 322 -1.32 22.66 -3.32
CA HIS A 322 -1.93 21.76 -4.30
C HIS A 322 -1.38 20.32 -4.29
N LEU A 323 -0.21 20.10 -3.67
CA LEU A 323 0.40 18.77 -3.47
C LEU A 323 0.04 18.17 -2.12
N SER A 324 -0.47 18.98 -1.19
CA SER A 324 -0.83 18.52 0.16
C SER A 324 -1.84 17.37 0.09
N TYR A 325 -1.50 16.25 0.73
CA TYR A 325 -2.44 15.15 0.92
C TYR A 325 -3.64 15.60 1.76
N ARG A 326 -3.42 16.45 2.78
CA ARG A 326 -4.51 16.99 3.61
C ARG A 326 -5.51 17.80 2.80
N ALA A 327 -5.06 18.56 1.80
CA ALA A 327 -5.93 19.38 0.96
C ALA A 327 -6.58 18.59 -0.18
N SER A 328 -5.84 17.66 -0.80
CA SER A 328 -6.26 17.00 -2.05
C SER A 328 -6.77 15.58 -1.88
N GLY A 329 -6.42 14.91 -0.78
CA GLY A 329 -6.61 13.47 -0.60
C GLY A 329 -5.76 12.61 -1.54
N ARG A 330 -4.73 13.18 -2.19
CA ARG A 330 -3.89 12.51 -3.20
C ARG A 330 -2.43 12.45 -2.78
N CYS A 331 -1.76 11.39 -3.21
CA CYS A 331 -0.33 11.19 -2.99
C CYS A 331 0.47 11.75 -4.16
N VAL A 332 1.69 12.21 -3.93
CA VAL A 332 2.60 12.57 -5.02
C VAL A 332 3.17 11.32 -5.68
N VAL A 333 3.47 11.42 -6.96
CA VAL A 333 4.29 10.46 -7.70
C VAL A 333 5.58 11.17 -8.08
N ALA A 334 6.71 10.70 -7.57
CA ALA A 334 8.00 11.39 -7.72
C ALA A 334 9.15 10.41 -7.99
N VAL A 335 10.21 10.94 -8.61
CA VAL A 335 11.47 10.24 -8.83
C VAL A 335 12.65 11.11 -8.40
N ALA A 336 13.74 10.53 -7.93
CA ALA A 336 14.95 11.27 -7.58
C ALA A 336 16.22 10.45 -7.85
N PRO A 337 17.24 11.01 -8.53
CA PRO A 337 18.57 10.40 -8.63
C PRO A 337 19.33 10.61 -7.32
N VAL A 338 19.21 9.67 -6.38
CA VAL A 338 19.80 9.75 -5.04
C VAL A 338 21.32 9.88 -5.10
N HIS A 339 21.94 9.23 -6.09
CA HIS A 339 23.38 9.23 -6.30
C HIS A 339 23.95 10.57 -6.80
N GLU A 340 23.12 11.50 -7.28
CA GLU A 340 23.54 12.83 -7.76
C GLU A 340 23.32 13.89 -6.66
N PRO A 341 24.37 14.37 -5.98
CA PRO A 341 24.22 15.39 -4.95
C PRO A 341 23.58 16.66 -5.51
N GLY A 342 22.46 17.09 -4.93
CA GLY A 342 21.77 18.33 -5.28
C GLY A 342 20.80 18.27 -6.46
N ALA A 343 20.63 17.11 -7.13
CA ALA A 343 19.73 16.98 -8.28
C ALA A 343 18.23 17.13 -7.92
N GLY A 344 17.87 16.90 -6.66
CA GLY A 344 16.50 17.03 -6.13
C GLY A 344 15.55 15.93 -6.63
N ALA A 345 14.30 15.98 -6.18
CA ALA A 345 13.23 15.11 -6.66
C ALA A 345 12.40 15.80 -7.76
N GLU A 346 12.04 15.05 -8.79
CA GLU A 346 11.08 15.42 -9.84
C GLU A 346 9.70 14.86 -9.48
N ILE A 347 8.73 15.74 -9.22
CA ILE A 347 7.33 15.38 -9.00
C ILE A 347 6.63 15.35 -10.36
N LEU A 348 6.14 14.17 -10.74
CA LEU A 348 5.46 13.93 -12.02
C LEU A 348 3.98 14.33 -11.98
N GLY A 349 3.37 14.26 -10.81
CA GLY A 349 1.96 14.55 -10.59
C GLY A 349 1.48 14.05 -9.24
N THR A 350 0.16 13.91 -9.12
CA THR A 350 -0.47 13.28 -7.96
C THR A 350 -1.31 12.07 -8.38
N ALA A 351 -1.62 11.20 -7.42
CA ALA A 351 -2.34 9.96 -7.64
C ALA A 351 -3.37 9.71 -6.55
N ASP A 352 -4.46 9.05 -6.93
CA ASP A 352 -5.37 8.43 -5.96
C ASP A 352 -4.62 7.43 -5.06
N VAL A 353 -5.03 7.35 -3.79
CA VAL A 353 -4.36 6.56 -2.75
C VAL A 353 -4.34 5.05 -3.01
N HIS A 354 -5.25 4.58 -3.86
CA HIS A 354 -5.37 3.18 -4.26
C HIS A 354 -4.92 2.94 -5.72
N GLY A 355 -4.33 3.94 -6.36
CA GLY A 355 -3.80 3.84 -7.72
C GLY A 355 -4.85 3.85 -8.82
N ALA A 356 -6.06 4.35 -8.55
CA ALA A 356 -7.13 4.40 -9.54
C ALA A 356 -6.97 5.53 -10.58
N SER A 357 -6.23 6.59 -10.24
CA SER A 357 -6.03 7.71 -11.13
C SER A 357 -4.72 8.45 -10.94
N LEU A 358 -4.25 9.07 -12.03
CA LEU A 358 -3.11 9.99 -12.12
C LEU A 358 -3.60 11.38 -12.49
N HIS A 359 -2.99 12.42 -11.92
CA HIS A 359 -3.35 13.82 -12.13
C HIS A 359 -2.09 14.63 -12.39
N GLY A 360 -1.95 15.14 -13.61
CA GLY A 360 -0.85 16.00 -14.01
C GLY A 360 -1.08 17.46 -13.67
N PHE A 361 0.02 18.21 -13.60
CA PHE A 361 0.00 19.65 -13.45
C PHE A 361 -0.27 20.33 -14.79
N SER A 362 -0.78 21.57 -14.78
CA SER A 362 -0.95 22.40 -15.98
C SER A 362 0.36 22.92 -16.60
N GLY A 363 1.51 22.61 -15.97
CA GLY A 363 2.85 22.99 -16.41
C GLY A 363 3.85 21.83 -16.29
N PRO A 364 5.17 22.10 -16.42
CA PRO A 364 6.19 21.05 -16.33
C PRO A 364 6.24 20.40 -14.95
N SER A 365 6.89 19.25 -14.86
CA SER A 365 7.19 18.58 -13.58
C SER A 365 7.85 19.53 -12.58
N ILE A 366 7.47 19.42 -11.31
CA ILE A 366 8.01 20.27 -10.23
C ILE A 366 9.30 19.63 -9.72
N ARG A 367 10.37 20.42 -9.60
CA ARG A 367 11.60 19.99 -8.93
C ARG A 367 11.69 20.57 -7.52
N VAL A 368 12.04 19.73 -6.56
CA VAL A 368 12.20 20.12 -5.15
C VAL A 368 13.50 19.58 -4.59
N SER A 369 14.09 20.26 -3.61
CA SER A 369 15.19 19.68 -2.83
C SER A 369 14.68 18.47 -2.06
N TRP A 370 15.48 17.41 -2.01
CA TRP A 370 15.08 16.13 -1.41
C TRP A 370 16.19 15.52 -0.58
#